data_AF-A0A925JZ06-F1
#
_entry.id   AF-A0A925JZ06-F1
#
_cell.length_a   1.000
_cell.length_b   1.000
_cell.length_c   1.000
_cell.angle_alpha   90.00
_cell.angle_beta   90.00
_cell.angle_gamma   90.00
#
_symmetry.space_group_name_H-M   'P 1'
#
loop_
_entity.id
_entity.type
_entity.pdbx_description
1 polymer ?
#
loop_
_entity_poly.entity_id
_entity_poly.type
_entity_poly.pdbx_seq_one_letter_code
_entity_poly.pdbx_strand_id
1 'polypeptide(L)'
;MNASTRMKVLFCLIFASVFLVPLATTPNTGAQDRPKPQAEQPSSFSPVIEEPFDVVMRRDKANRARVMDAARKLLEDRYDLARRVDPNVKMTRGKPIPVGPTGRLKRGVTWDQFAQMSPAEIRDKDLFPYLPLPHVSHPVGGMIFPQIHVKAQPRLERFDMEFDIPDHFLPEFPPAIFLTTRPDLGDVSKGQLVTINNFYELFNGILNPKQLDGIRLLVSQFPQQQFNATADRKTERADGMMGVTCFDCHVNGHTLGAAHLVGDIRPQEFRRRIETPSLRGV
;
A
#
# COMPACT_ATOMS: atom_id res chain seq x y z
N MET A 1 2.52 70.93 -56.51
CA MET A 1 3.02 69.71 -57.20
C MET A 1 1.84 68.79 -57.49
N ASN A 2 1.91 68.01 -58.57
CA ASN A 2 0.85 67.06 -58.97
C ASN A 2 0.99 65.75 -58.13
N ALA A 3 0.06 64.80 -58.11
CA ALA A 3 -1.12 64.57 -58.95
C ALA A 3 -2.27 63.94 -58.12
N SER A 4 -3.53 64.34 -58.36
CA SER A 4 -4.55 63.59 -59.14
C SER A 4 -5.30 62.48 -58.38
N THR A 5 -6.64 62.52 -58.44
CA THR A 5 -7.54 61.49 -57.88
C THR A 5 -8.92 61.54 -58.58
N ARG A 6 -9.58 60.37 -58.74
CA ARG A 6 -10.97 60.11 -59.21
C ARG A 6 -11.23 59.98 -60.72
N MET A 7 -12.37 59.33 -61.03
CA MET A 7 -13.00 59.00 -62.34
C MET A 7 -12.37 57.81 -63.10
N LYS A 8 -13.10 56.91 -63.80
CA LYS A 8 -14.53 56.74 -64.19
C LYS A 8 -14.83 55.20 -64.40
N VAL A 9 -16.00 54.60 -64.10
CA VAL A 9 -17.27 54.44 -64.90
C VAL A 9 -17.06 53.65 -66.23
N LEU A 10 -17.78 52.58 -66.64
CA LEU A 10 -19.11 51.95 -66.33
C LEU A 10 -19.06 50.39 -66.57
N PHE A 11 -19.88 49.50 -65.98
CA PHE A 11 -21.10 48.80 -66.51
C PHE A 11 -21.53 47.68 -65.50
N CYS A 12 -22.78 47.27 -65.22
CA CYS A 12 -24.09 47.12 -65.94
C CYS A 12 -24.16 45.89 -66.89
N LEU A 13 -25.21 45.06 -66.94
CA LEU A 13 -26.39 44.81 -66.06
C LEU A 13 -26.32 43.34 -65.53
N ILE A 14 -27.32 42.51 -65.19
CA ILE A 14 -28.81 42.42 -65.20
C ILE A 14 -29.20 41.46 -64.02
N PHE A 15 -30.43 41.12 -63.62
CA PHE A 15 -31.82 41.24 -64.13
C PHE A 15 -32.80 41.41 -62.93
N ALA A 16 -34.11 41.56 -63.17
CA ALA A 16 -35.21 41.37 -62.19
C ALA A 16 -35.92 40.00 -62.42
N SER A 17 -36.93 39.50 -61.69
CA SER A 17 -38.08 40.14 -61.00
C SER A 17 -38.95 39.08 -60.25
N VAL A 18 -40.12 39.50 -59.70
CA VAL A 18 -41.35 38.71 -59.41
C VAL A 18 -41.51 37.96 -58.06
N PHE A 19 -42.32 38.59 -57.18
CA PHE A 19 -43.44 38.09 -56.34
C PHE A 19 -43.34 36.87 -55.37
N LEU A 20 -43.72 37.21 -54.12
CA LEU A 20 -44.65 36.54 -53.19
C LEU A 20 -44.40 35.13 -52.62
N VAL A 21 -44.71 35.02 -51.33
CA VAL A 21 -44.66 33.80 -50.48
C VAL A 21 -45.99 33.04 -50.53
N PRO A 22 -45.95 31.71 -50.45
CA PRO A 22 -46.81 31.01 -49.48
C PRO A 22 -45.99 30.16 -48.49
N LEU A 23 -46.49 30.03 -47.26
CA LEU A 23 -45.94 29.11 -46.26
C LEU A 23 -46.14 27.65 -46.71
N ALA A 24 -45.07 26.85 -46.66
CA ALA A 24 -45.13 25.40 -46.71
C ALA A 24 -44.43 24.82 -45.47
N THR A 25 -45.16 24.07 -44.65
CA THR A 25 -44.68 23.55 -43.36
C THR A 25 -44.02 22.18 -43.51
N THR A 26 -42.71 22.09 -43.27
CA THR A 26 -42.02 20.83 -42.96
C THR A 26 -41.14 21.02 -41.71
N PRO A 27 -41.54 20.51 -40.54
CA PRO A 27 -40.67 20.49 -39.37
C PRO A 27 -39.65 19.34 -39.44
N ASN A 28 -38.65 19.41 -38.57
CA ASN A 28 -37.86 18.28 -38.07
C ASN A 28 -36.79 17.67 -39.00
N THR A 29 -35.77 18.45 -39.35
CA THR A 29 -34.40 17.96 -39.53
C THR A 29 -33.49 18.68 -38.54
N GLY A 30 -32.88 17.93 -37.61
CA GLY A 30 -32.12 18.52 -36.49
C GLY A 30 -32.11 17.71 -35.19
N ALA A 31 -32.87 16.62 -35.10
CA ALA A 31 -32.68 15.61 -34.06
C ALA A 31 -31.33 14.89 -34.29
N GLN A 32 -30.24 15.45 -33.76
CA GLN A 32 -29.02 14.69 -33.55
C GLN A 32 -29.32 13.60 -32.51
N ASP A 33 -29.31 12.34 -32.95
CA ASP A 33 -29.28 11.20 -32.04
C ASP A 33 -28.09 11.37 -31.10
N ARG A 34 -28.37 11.65 -29.82
CA ARG A 34 -27.34 11.54 -28.79
C ARG A 34 -26.87 10.09 -28.79
N PRO A 35 -25.57 9.81 -28.97
CA PRO A 35 -25.09 8.44 -28.86
C PRO A 35 -25.53 7.91 -27.49
N LYS A 36 -26.16 6.71 -27.48
CA LYS A 36 -26.47 6.00 -26.24
C LYS A 36 -25.20 5.96 -25.38
N PRO A 37 -25.29 6.08 -24.05
CA PRO A 37 -24.12 5.98 -23.18
C PRO A 37 -23.29 4.75 -23.57
N GLN A 38 -22.11 5.01 -24.11
CA GLN A 38 -21.21 3.94 -24.54
C GLN A 38 -20.83 3.19 -23.28
N ALA A 39 -21.18 1.90 -23.21
CA ALA A 39 -20.84 1.07 -22.06
C ALA A 39 -19.34 1.23 -21.77
N GLU A 40 -19.01 1.59 -20.53
CA GLU A 40 -17.66 2.07 -20.20
C GLU A 40 -16.61 1.07 -20.68
N GLN A 41 -15.66 1.57 -21.48
CA GLN A 41 -14.55 0.76 -22.00
C GLN A 41 -13.88 0.05 -20.82
N PRO A 42 -13.87 -1.30 -20.76
CA PRO A 42 -13.42 -2.02 -19.57
C PRO A 42 -11.93 -1.78 -19.33
N SER A 43 -11.65 -0.92 -18.36
CA SER A 43 -10.32 -0.39 -18.04
C SER A 43 -9.69 -1.16 -16.88
N SER A 44 -8.39 -1.45 -16.98
CA SER A 44 -7.59 -1.95 -15.85
C SER A 44 -7.39 -0.90 -14.74
N PHE A 45 -7.72 0.35 -15.03
CA PHE A 45 -7.70 1.49 -14.10
C PHE A 45 -9.13 1.87 -13.72
N SER A 46 -9.45 1.83 -12.43
CA SER A 46 -10.68 2.40 -11.90
C SER A 46 -10.73 3.92 -12.16
N PRO A 47 -11.90 4.51 -12.49
CA PRO A 47 -12.02 5.96 -12.64
C PRO A 47 -11.75 6.65 -11.29
N VAL A 48 -10.66 7.41 -11.19
CA VAL A 48 -10.28 8.13 -9.97
C VAL A 48 -10.74 9.58 -10.09
N ILE A 49 -11.69 9.98 -9.26
CA ILE A 49 -11.92 11.40 -8.95
C ILE A 49 -10.98 11.72 -7.79
N GLU A 50 -9.81 12.29 -8.08
CA GLU A 50 -8.84 12.66 -7.04
C GLU A 50 -9.35 13.83 -6.21
N GLU A 51 -9.71 13.55 -4.95
CA GLU A 51 -9.92 14.59 -3.94
C GLU A 51 -8.61 15.33 -3.64
N PRO A 52 -8.63 16.65 -3.38
CA PRO A 52 -7.44 17.38 -2.95
C PRO A 52 -6.76 16.75 -1.73
N PHE A 53 -5.44 16.60 -1.80
CA PHE A 53 -4.64 15.92 -0.77
C PHE A 53 -4.89 16.47 0.65
N ASP A 54 -5.07 17.77 0.81
CA ASP A 54 -5.31 18.39 2.11
C ASP A 54 -6.69 18.04 2.71
N VAL A 55 -7.69 17.73 1.86
CA VAL A 55 -9.02 17.28 2.28
C VAL A 55 -8.93 15.83 2.75
N VAL A 56 -8.29 14.97 1.94
CA VAL A 56 -8.05 13.55 2.27
C VAL A 56 -7.23 13.43 3.56
N MET A 57 -6.10 14.14 3.65
CA MET A 57 -5.23 14.14 4.82
C MET A 57 -5.96 14.59 6.08
N ARG A 58 -6.74 15.68 6.03
CA ARG A 58 -7.50 16.16 7.19
C ARG A 58 -8.58 15.17 7.63
N ARG A 59 -9.34 14.61 6.69
CA ARG A 59 -10.36 13.58 6.96
C ARG A 59 -9.75 12.34 7.60
N ASP A 60 -8.67 11.84 7.02
CA ASP A 60 -8.10 10.55 7.39
C ASP A 60 -7.37 10.67 8.75
N LYS A 61 -6.65 11.78 9.00
CA LYS A 61 -6.12 12.12 10.35
C LYS A 61 -7.21 12.16 11.41
N ALA A 62 -8.34 12.82 11.13
CA ALA A 62 -9.48 12.88 12.06
C ALA A 62 -10.12 11.50 12.30
N ASN A 63 -9.95 10.54 11.39
CA ASN A 63 -10.41 9.17 11.54
C ASN A 63 -9.39 8.21 12.19
N ARG A 64 -8.10 8.57 12.27
CA ARG A 64 -7.00 7.69 12.74
C ARG A 64 -7.31 7.01 14.07
N ALA A 65 -7.78 7.75 15.08
CA ALA A 65 -8.15 7.18 16.38
C ALA A 65 -9.20 6.06 16.24
N ARG A 66 -10.34 6.36 15.60
CA ARG A 66 -11.43 5.40 15.35
C ARG A 66 -10.98 4.16 14.56
N VAL A 67 -10.03 4.33 13.63
CA VAL A 67 -9.42 3.22 12.88
C VAL A 67 -8.56 2.34 13.78
N MET A 68 -7.70 2.95 14.62
CA MET A 68 -6.85 2.22 15.56
C MET A 68 -7.64 1.54 16.67
N ASP A 69 -8.69 2.17 17.21
CA ASP A 69 -9.57 1.60 18.22
C ASP A 69 -10.29 0.35 17.70
N ALA A 70 -10.79 0.40 16.45
CA ALA A 70 -11.43 -0.74 15.80
C ALA A 70 -10.44 -1.91 15.58
N ALA A 71 -9.21 -1.60 15.15
CA ALA A 71 -8.17 -2.62 14.97
C ALA A 71 -7.69 -3.22 16.31
N ARG A 72 -7.49 -2.40 17.35
CA ARG A 72 -7.16 -2.85 18.70
C ARG A 72 -8.23 -3.76 19.27
N LYS A 73 -9.51 -3.34 19.21
CA LYS A 73 -10.64 -4.14 19.67
C LYS A 73 -10.72 -5.48 18.94
N LEU A 74 -10.54 -5.51 17.62
CA LEU A 74 -10.56 -6.75 16.85
C LEU A 74 -9.44 -7.72 17.27
N LEU A 75 -8.26 -7.20 17.62
CA LEU A 75 -7.16 -8.02 18.16
C LEU A 75 -7.47 -8.54 19.57
N GLU A 76 -8.01 -7.70 20.46
CA GLU A 76 -8.32 -8.08 21.84
C GLU A 76 -9.50 -9.07 21.95
N ASP A 77 -10.53 -8.91 21.10
CA ASP A 77 -11.66 -9.83 20.99
C ASP A 77 -11.22 -11.23 20.51
N ARG A 78 -10.17 -11.31 19.68
CA ARG A 78 -9.65 -12.57 19.10
C ARG A 78 -8.50 -13.20 19.88
N TYR A 79 -7.66 -12.39 20.53
CA TYR A 79 -6.37 -12.84 21.06
C TYR A 79 -6.09 -12.33 22.48
N ASP A 80 -5.32 -13.10 23.25
CA ASP A 80 -4.55 -12.60 24.38
C ASP A 80 -3.29 -11.89 23.87
N LEU A 81 -3.19 -10.59 24.16
CA LEU A 81 -2.07 -9.72 23.79
C LEU A 81 -1.03 -9.58 24.93
N ALA A 82 -1.15 -10.37 26.00
CA ALA A 82 -0.19 -10.39 27.09
C ALA A 82 1.18 -10.93 26.62
N ARG A 83 2.27 -10.24 27.01
CA ARG A 83 3.65 -10.64 26.68
C ARG A 83 4.09 -11.88 27.49
N ARG A 84 3.71 -13.06 27.01
CA ARG A 84 4.19 -14.37 27.47
C ARG A 84 5.45 -14.74 26.66
N VAL A 85 6.58 -15.00 27.31
CA VAL A 85 7.85 -15.37 26.66
C VAL A 85 8.57 -16.45 27.47
N ASP A 86 9.35 -17.29 26.79
CA ASP A 86 10.29 -18.20 27.46
C ASP A 86 11.59 -17.45 27.83
N PRO A 87 12.17 -17.66 29.02
CA PRO A 87 13.38 -16.94 29.46
C PRO A 87 14.67 -17.42 28.78
N ASN A 88 14.67 -18.60 28.17
CA ASN A 88 15.80 -19.25 27.52
C ASN A 88 15.73 -19.14 25.99
N VAL A 89 14.54 -19.30 25.40
CA VAL A 89 14.35 -19.22 23.94
C VAL A 89 14.33 -17.78 23.43
N LYS A 90 15.39 -17.39 22.72
CA LYS A 90 15.64 -16.03 22.22
C LYS A 90 16.02 -16.05 20.74
N MET A 91 15.69 -14.97 20.05
CA MET A 91 16.22 -14.65 18.72
C MET A 91 17.71 -14.23 18.81
N THR A 92 18.39 -14.12 17.66
CA THR A 92 19.85 -13.93 17.54
C THR A 92 20.44 -12.85 18.44
N ARG A 93 19.73 -11.72 18.59
CA ARG A 93 20.15 -10.52 19.33
C ARG A 93 19.54 -10.46 20.74
N GLY A 94 19.01 -11.58 21.22
CA GLY A 94 18.53 -11.75 22.60
C GLY A 94 17.05 -11.44 22.82
N LYS A 95 16.27 -11.06 21.80
CA LYS A 95 14.82 -10.83 21.93
C LYS A 95 14.12 -12.14 22.31
N PRO A 96 13.45 -12.25 23.48
CA PRO A 96 12.75 -13.47 23.87
C PRO A 96 11.59 -13.77 22.93
N ILE A 97 11.40 -15.05 22.56
CA ILE A 97 10.34 -15.46 21.63
C ILE A 97 8.99 -15.54 22.37
N PRO A 98 7.89 -15.00 21.80
CA PRO A 98 6.55 -15.18 22.35
C PRO A 98 6.15 -16.65 22.45
N VAL A 99 5.60 -17.07 23.58
CA VAL A 99 5.04 -18.42 23.76
C VAL A 99 3.51 -18.35 23.85
N GLY A 100 2.86 -19.19 23.05
CA GLY A 100 1.40 -19.26 22.94
C GLY A 100 0.74 -20.20 23.96
N PRO A 101 -0.55 -20.54 23.74
CA PRO A 101 -1.42 -20.02 22.68
C PRO A 101 -1.86 -18.58 22.93
N THR A 102 -2.07 -17.80 21.86
CA THR A 102 -2.64 -16.45 21.92
C THR A 102 -4.11 -16.41 21.52
N GLY A 103 -4.62 -17.36 20.74
CA GLY A 103 -6.02 -17.41 20.32
C GLY A 103 -7.01 -17.51 21.49
N ARG A 104 -8.12 -16.77 21.44
CA ARG A 104 -9.26 -16.96 22.35
C ARG A 104 -10.22 -18.00 21.77
N LEU A 105 -10.48 -19.07 22.52
CA LEU A 105 -11.49 -20.05 22.18
C LEU A 105 -12.90 -19.52 22.49
N LYS A 106 -13.85 -19.73 21.58
CA LYS A 106 -15.23 -19.25 21.72
C LYS A 106 -16.02 -20.11 22.70
N ARG A 107 -17.09 -19.53 23.27
CA ARG A 107 -18.11 -20.22 24.09
C ARG A 107 -17.57 -21.00 25.30
N GLY A 108 -16.46 -20.55 25.89
CA GLY A 108 -15.90 -21.15 27.11
C GLY A 108 -15.20 -22.50 26.93
N VAL A 109 -14.94 -22.93 25.70
CA VAL A 109 -14.19 -24.17 25.42
C VAL A 109 -12.74 -24.03 25.90
N THR A 110 -12.24 -25.02 26.63
CA THR A 110 -10.85 -25.09 27.08
C THR A 110 -9.93 -25.68 26.00
N TRP A 111 -8.62 -25.44 26.11
CA TRP A 111 -7.64 -25.98 25.16
C TRP A 111 -7.58 -27.52 25.16
N ASP A 112 -7.77 -28.16 26.32
CA ASP A 112 -7.82 -29.63 26.42
C ASP A 112 -9.06 -30.20 25.72
N GLN A 113 -10.23 -29.58 25.90
CA GLN A 113 -11.45 -29.94 25.17
C GLN A 113 -11.30 -29.71 23.66
N PHE A 114 -10.63 -28.61 23.24
CA PHE A 114 -10.38 -28.33 21.83
C PHE A 114 -9.45 -29.37 21.20
N ALA A 115 -8.39 -29.79 21.91
CA ALA A 115 -7.44 -30.81 21.45
C ALA A 115 -8.06 -32.21 21.30
N GLN A 116 -9.19 -32.48 21.94
CA GLN A 116 -9.94 -33.74 21.81
C GLN A 116 -10.95 -33.75 20.64
N MET A 117 -11.22 -32.60 20.00
CA MET A 117 -12.19 -32.52 18.89
C MET A 117 -11.55 -32.86 17.55
N SER A 118 -12.31 -33.52 16.68
CA SER A 118 -11.91 -33.74 15.29
C SER A 118 -11.87 -32.41 14.49
N PRO A 119 -11.07 -32.30 13.41
CA PRO A 119 -11.07 -31.11 12.55
C PRO A 119 -12.44 -30.80 11.93
N ALA A 120 -13.27 -31.82 11.70
CA ALA A 120 -14.65 -31.65 11.25
C ALA A 120 -15.49 -30.94 12.32
N GLU A 121 -15.46 -31.39 13.57
CA GLU A 121 -16.16 -30.72 14.67
C GLU A 121 -15.64 -29.32 14.95
N ILE A 122 -14.33 -29.08 14.85
CA ILE A 122 -13.74 -27.74 15.05
C ILE A 122 -14.28 -26.76 14.00
N ARG A 123 -14.42 -27.22 12.74
CA ARG A 123 -15.02 -26.46 11.64
C ARG A 123 -16.53 -26.27 11.86
N ASP A 124 -17.27 -27.36 12.07
CA ASP A 124 -18.74 -27.36 12.10
C ASP A 124 -19.31 -26.65 13.34
N LYS A 125 -18.51 -26.58 14.42
CA LYS A 125 -18.82 -25.77 15.61
C LYS A 125 -18.26 -24.34 15.52
N ASP A 126 -17.57 -23.94 14.45
CA ASP A 126 -16.89 -22.64 14.30
C ASP A 126 -15.94 -22.29 15.48
N LEU A 127 -15.08 -23.23 15.87
CA LEU A 127 -14.19 -23.10 17.04
C LEU A 127 -12.76 -22.64 16.72
N PHE A 128 -12.33 -22.65 15.45
CA PHE A 128 -10.94 -22.33 15.10
C PHE A 128 -10.58 -20.85 15.42
N PRO A 129 -9.59 -20.57 16.29
CA PRO A 129 -9.36 -19.22 16.79
C PRO A 129 -8.48 -18.34 15.88
N TYR A 130 -7.71 -18.91 14.96
CA TYR A 130 -6.77 -18.17 14.11
C TYR A 130 -7.38 -17.82 12.74
N LEU A 131 -8.55 -17.17 12.76
CA LEU A 131 -9.18 -16.62 11.54
C LEU A 131 -8.29 -15.53 10.92
N PRO A 132 -8.26 -15.37 9.57
CA PRO A 132 -7.48 -14.34 8.90
C PRO A 132 -7.69 -12.94 9.49
N LEU A 133 -6.60 -12.24 9.76
CA LEU A 133 -6.60 -10.88 10.27
C LEU A 133 -6.77 -9.90 9.09
N PRO A 134 -7.78 -9.01 9.08
CA PRO A 134 -7.93 -8.00 8.04
C PRO A 134 -6.85 -6.92 8.13
N HIS A 135 -6.77 -6.07 7.10
CA HIS A 135 -5.93 -4.87 7.17
C HIS A 135 -6.56 -3.82 8.09
N VAL A 136 -5.72 -3.02 8.77
CA VAL A 136 -6.10 -2.01 9.79
C VAL A 136 -7.22 -1.09 9.31
N SER A 137 -7.18 -0.70 8.03
CA SER A 137 -8.35 -0.23 7.29
C SER A 137 -8.39 -0.90 5.92
N HIS A 138 -9.39 -1.74 5.67
CA HIS A 138 -9.55 -2.47 4.39
C HIS A 138 -9.92 -1.56 3.20
N PRO A 139 -10.79 -0.54 3.35
CA PRO A 139 -11.10 0.39 2.25
C PRO A 139 -9.92 1.28 1.81
N VAL A 140 -8.91 1.47 2.67
CA VAL A 140 -7.70 2.24 2.32
C VAL A 140 -6.54 1.33 1.93
N GLY A 141 -6.32 0.23 2.67
CA GLY A 141 -5.28 -0.74 2.36
C GLY A 141 -3.86 -0.17 2.40
N GLY A 142 -3.04 -0.67 1.47
CA GLY A 142 -1.66 -0.25 1.28
C GLY A 142 -0.63 -0.93 2.19
N MET A 143 0.62 -0.48 2.12
CA MET A 143 1.69 -0.91 3.04
C MET A 143 1.55 -0.29 4.42
N ILE A 144 1.92 -1.04 5.46
CA ILE A 144 1.94 -0.57 6.83
C ILE A 144 3.09 -1.21 7.62
N PHE A 145 3.85 -0.37 8.34
CA PHE A 145 5.15 -0.73 8.92
C PHE A 145 5.13 -0.70 10.46
N PRO A 146 5.74 -1.69 11.13
CA PRO A 146 5.93 -1.71 12.59
C PRO A 146 6.51 -0.42 13.15
N GLN A 147 6.02 0.00 14.32
CA GLN A 147 6.39 1.28 14.91
C GLN A 147 7.88 1.36 15.28
N ILE A 148 8.53 0.24 15.60
CA ILE A 148 9.99 0.17 15.74
C ILE A 148 10.74 0.49 14.43
N HIS A 149 10.19 0.15 13.26
CA HIS A 149 10.79 0.51 11.97
C HIS A 149 10.50 1.97 11.61
N VAL A 150 9.27 2.45 11.81
CA VAL A 150 8.92 3.87 11.56
C VAL A 150 9.81 4.82 12.37
N LYS A 151 10.13 4.47 13.63
CA LYS A 151 11.09 5.23 14.46
C LYS A 151 12.51 5.27 13.88
N ALA A 152 12.95 4.22 13.19
CA ALA A 152 14.26 4.13 12.55
C ALA A 152 14.30 4.64 11.09
N GLN A 153 13.14 4.73 10.44
CA GLN A 153 12.94 5.25 9.08
C GLN A 153 11.66 6.11 9.05
N PRO A 154 11.67 7.37 9.55
CA PRO A 154 10.47 8.19 9.69
C PRO A 154 9.71 8.45 8.38
N ARG A 155 10.38 8.35 7.22
CA ARG A 155 9.77 8.37 5.88
C ARG A 155 8.68 7.30 5.67
N LEU A 156 8.68 6.22 6.47
CA LEU A 156 7.67 5.16 6.48
C LEU A 156 6.42 5.49 7.31
N GLU A 157 6.37 6.67 7.94
CA GLU A 157 5.20 7.12 8.70
C GLU A 157 3.99 7.35 7.79
N ARG A 158 2.83 6.89 8.27
CA ARG A 158 1.50 7.13 7.70
C ARG A 158 0.70 8.08 8.58
N PHE A 159 0.00 9.04 7.97
CA PHE A 159 -0.85 9.98 8.72
C PHE A 159 -2.21 9.38 9.13
N ASP A 160 -2.66 8.33 8.44
CA ASP A 160 -4.02 7.78 8.54
C ASP A 160 -4.17 6.59 9.50
N MET A 161 -3.10 5.82 9.75
CA MET A 161 -3.11 4.66 10.64
C MET A 161 -1.70 4.23 11.08
N GLU A 162 -1.64 3.46 12.16
CA GLU A 162 -0.45 2.80 12.68
C GLU A 162 -0.57 1.28 12.58
N PHE A 163 0.57 0.60 12.73
CA PHE A 163 0.64 -0.85 12.73
C PHE A 163 0.03 -1.44 14.03
N ASP A 164 -0.78 -2.47 13.89
CA ASP A 164 -1.73 -2.94 14.90
C ASP A 164 -1.16 -3.98 15.89
N ILE A 165 -0.32 -4.89 15.40
CA ILE A 165 0.28 -5.97 16.19
C ILE A 165 1.39 -5.41 17.11
N PRO A 166 1.34 -5.66 18.43
CA PRO A 166 2.36 -5.15 19.38
C PRO A 166 3.79 -5.59 19.08
N ASP A 167 4.76 -4.67 19.23
CA ASP A 167 6.21 -4.86 18.96
C ASP A 167 6.82 -6.13 19.57
N HIS A 168 6.27 -6.65 20.68
CA HIS A 168 6.79 -7.85 21.34
C HIS A 168 6.45 -9.16 20.62
N PHE A 169 5.40 -9.21 19.78
CA PHE A 169 5.08 -10.36 18.94
C PHE A 169 5.91 -10.44 17.65
N LEU A 170 6.54 -9.33 17.26
CA LEU A 170 7.26 -9.20 15.99
C LEU A 170 8.67 -9.81 16.05
N PRO A 171 9.33 -10.03 14.90
CA PRO A 171 10.76 -10.35 14.83
C PRO A 171 11.66 -9.33 15.56
N GLU A 172 12.93 -9.70 15.73
CA GLU A 172 13.96 -8.78 16.23
C GLU A 172 14.35 -7.74 15.17
N PHE A 173 14.78 -6.56 15.63
CA PHE A 173 15.06 -5.43 14.77
C PHE A 173 16.37 -4.72 15.15
N PRO A 174 17.26 -4.43 14.17
CA PRO A 174 17.29 -5.01 12.83
C PRO A 174 17.75 -6.48 12.90
N PRO A 175 17.21 -7.40 12.05
CA PRO A 175 17.61 -8.80 12.11
C PRO A 175 19.01 -9.02 11.51
N ALA A 176 19.84 -9.77 12.24
CA ALA A 176 21.23 -10.07 11.86
C ALA A 176 21.32 -10.80 10.51
N ILE A 177 22.34 -10.53 9.68
CA ILE A 177 22.54 -11.15 8.36
C ILE A 177 23.73 -12.10 8.43
N PHE A 178 23.53 -13.37 8.10
CA PHE A 178 24.59 -14.38 8.00
C PHE A 178 24.77 -14.83 6.55
N LEU A 179 26.01 -15.06 6.12
CA LEU A 179 26.32 -15.54 4.77
C LEU A 179 26.60 -17.05 4.80
N THR A 180 25.81 -17.82 4.06
CA THR A 180 26.00 -19.29 3.93
C THR A 180 27.35 -19.68 3.35
N THR A 181 27.95 -18.81 2.53
CA THR A 181 29.28 -18.98 1.93
C THR A 181 30.44 -18.46 2.80
N ARG A 182 30.15 -17.69 3.86
CA ARG A 182 31.13 -17.09 4.79
C ARG A 182 30.59 -17.09 6.24
N PRO A 183 30.35 -18.27 6.83
CA PRO A 183 29.83 -18.37 8.21
C PRO A 183 30.83 -17.84 9.25
N ASP A 184 32.11 -17.77 8.90
CA ASP A 184 33.21 -17.22 9.70
C ASP A 184 33.06 -15.71 9.99
N LEU A 185 32.30 -14.98 9.17
CA LEU A 185 32.07 -13.54 9.35
C LEU A 185 30.97 -13.19 10.35
N GLY A 186 30.17 -14.17 10.79
CA GLY A 186 29.03 -13.93 11.68
C GLY A 186 27.99 -12.96 11.08
N ASP A 187 27.54 -12.00 11.89
CA ASP A 187 26.54 -10.99 11.47
C ASP A 187 27.19 -9.88 10.61
N VAL A 188 27.16 -10.04 9.29
CA VAL A 188 27.70 -9.05 8.34
C VAL A 188 26.91 -7.74 8.30
N SER A 189 25.71 -7.67 8.89
CA SER A 189 25.02 -6.39 9.11
C SER A 189 25.60 -5.61 10.29
N LYS A 190 26.42 -6.23 11.13
CA LYS A 190 27.02 -5.66 12.35
C LYS A 190 25.95 -5.08 13.31
N GLY A 191 24.73 -5.62 13.28
CA GLY A 191 23.57 -5.12 14.03
C GLY A 191 22.96 -3.83 13.50
N GLN A 192 23.29 -3.40 12.28
CA GLN A 192 22.71 -2.21 11.66
C GLN A 192 21.50 -2.55 10.79
N LEU A 193 20.61 -1.56 10.64
CA LEU A 193 19.63 -1.55 9.56
C LEU A 193 20.37 -1.25 8.25
N VAL A 194 20.22 -2.12 7.25
CA VAL A 194 20.87 -1.94 5.95
C VAL A 194 20.04 -0.98 5.10
N THR A 195 20.69 0.10 4.63
CA THR A 195 20.08 1.21 3.88
C THR A 195 21.02 1.68 2.77
N ILE A 196 20.52 2.56 1.88
CA ILE A 196 21.32 3.20 0.83
C ILE A 196 22.55 3.96 1.37
N ASN A 197 22.52 4.39 2.64
CA ASN A 197 23.59 5.17 3.27
C ASN A 197 24.76 4.33 3.81
N ASN A 198 24.56 3.03 4.09
CA ASN A 198 25.58 2.19 4.75
C ASN A 198 25.84 0.83 4.07
N PHE A 199 25.03 0.39 3.10
CA PHE A 199 25.21 -0.92 2.46
C PHE A 199 26.62 -1.13 1.87
N TYR A 200 27.23 -0.08 1.29
CA TYR A 200 28.57 -0.18 0.71
C TYR A 200 29.64 -0.44 1.78
N GLU A 201 29.62 0.31 2.89
CA GLU A 201 30.56 0.14 4.00
C GLU A 201 30.38 -1.18 4.76
N LEU A 202 29.15 -1.72 4.79
CA LEU A 202 28.86 -3.02 5.40
C LEU A 202 29.36 -4.19 4.55
N PHE A 203 29.29 -4.11 3.22
CA PHE A 203 29.47 -5.26 2.33
C PHE A 203 30.64 -5.20 1.34
N ASN A 204 31.28 -4.05 1.16
CA ASN A 204 32.48 -3.96 0.32
C ASN A 204 33.60 -4.88 0.86
N GLY A 205 34.26 -5.62 -0.03
CA GLY A 205 35.23 -6.66 0.34
C GLY A 205 34.63 -7.97 0.89
N ILE A 206 33.31 -8.02 1.14
CA ILE A 206 32.59 -9.24 1.58
C ILE A 206 31.76 -9.82 0.43
N LEU A 207 31.01 -8.97 -0.27
CA LEU A 207 30.20 -9.34 -1.44
C LEU A 207 30.94 -9.03 -2.75
N ASN A 208 30.68 -9.81 -3.80
CA ASN A 208 31.20 -9.50 -5.13
C ASN A 208 30.44 -8.33 -5.78
N PRO A 209 30.98 -7.65 -6.81
CA PRO A 209 30.36 -6.44 -7.37
C PRO A 209 28.91 -6.62 -7.86
N LYS A 210 28.53 -7.79 -8.38
CA LYS A 210 27.15 -8.08 -8.82
C LYS A 210 26.19 -8.21 -7.64
N GLN A 211 26.64 -8.86 -6.56
CA GLN A 211 25.88 -8.95 -5.31
C GLN A 211 25.73 -7.57 -4.66
N LEU A 212 26.78 -6.76 -4.67
CA LEU A 212 26.79 -5.42 -4.08
C LEU A 212 25.85 -4.45 -4.82
N ASP A 213 25.79 -4.52 -6.15
CA ASP A 213 24.78 -3.80 -6.95
C ASP A 213 23.35 -4.32 -6.70
N GLY A 214 23.20 -5.64 -6.53
CA GLY A 214 21.94 -6.24 -6.09
C GLY A 214 21.44 -5.68 -4.75
N ILE A 215 22.32 -5.53 -3.76
CA ILE A 215 21.97 -4.86 -2.50
C ILE A 215 21.62 -3.39 -2.74
N ARG A 216 22.39 -2.64 -3.55
CA ARG A 216 22.08 -1.24 -3.90
C ARG A 216 20.65 -1.10 -4.43
N LEU A 217 20.23 -2.00 -5.33
CA LEU A 217 18.86 -2.03 -5.86
C LEU A 217 17.82 -2.31 -4.76
N LEU A 218 18.06 -3.29 -3.89
CA LEU A 218 17.15 -3.65 -2.79
C LEU A 218 16.98 -2.53 -1.74
N VAL A 219 17.97 -1.63 -1.59
CA VAL A 219 17.88 -0.45 -0.71
C VAL A 219 17.60 0.87 -1.46
N SER A 220 17.35 0.82 -2.76
CA SER A 220 16.91 2.00 -3.53
C SER A 220 15.42 2.25 -3.29
N GLN A 221 15.01 3.52 -3.15
CA GLN A 221 13.60 3.88 -3.00
C GLN A 221 12.89 3.88 -4.37
N PHE A 222 11.69 3.32 -4.40
CA PHE A 222 10.78 3.35 -5.54
C PHE A 222 9.41 3.86 -5.08
N PRO A 223 8.80 4.84 -5.78
CA PRO A 223 7.45 5.30 -5.48
C PRO A 223 6.43 4.15 -5.49
N GLN A 224 5.57 4.14 -4.48
CA GLN A 224 4.50 3.14 -4.29
C GLN A 224 3.24 3.86 -3.80
N GLN A 225 2.07 3.22 -3.90
CA GLN A 225 0.79 3.95 -3.78
C GLN A 225 0.62 4.78 -2.48
N GLN A 226 1.15 4.34 -1.34
CA GLN A 226 1.07 5.10 -0.08
C GLN A 226 2.25 6.07 0.14
N PHE A 227 3.30 5.94 -0.68
CA PHE A 227 4.60 6.61 -0.55
C PHE A 227 5.04 7.06 -1.95
N ASN A 228 4.45 8.16 -2.42
CA ASN A 228 4.66 8.74 -3.74
C ASN A 228 4.44 10.28 -3.68
N ALA A 229 4.51 10.94 -4.84
CA ALA A 229 4.27 12.38 -4.98
C ALA A 229 2.83 12.77 -5.41
N THR A 230 1.91 11.82 -5.60
CA THR A 230 0.52 12.04 -6.04
C THR A 230 -0.44 12.26 -4.86
N ALA A 231 -1.71 12.58 -5.13
CA ALA A 231 -2.68 12.95 -4.09
C ALA A 231 -3.16 11.76 -3.22
N ASP A 232 -2.93 10.52 -3.65
CA ASP A 232 -3.37 9.30 -2.97
C ASP A 232 -2.43 8.79 -1.87
N ARG A 233 -1.21 9.36 -1.78
CA ARG A 233 -0.21 9.04 -0.74
C ARG A 233 -0.77 9.14 0.68
N LYS A 234 -0.19 8.37 1.59
CA LYS A 234 -0.49 8.37 3.03
C LYS A 234 0.65 8.91 3.90
N THR A 235 1.68 9.48 3.29
CA THR A 235 2.76 10.21 3.99
C THR A 235 2.72 11.72 3.70
N GLU A 236 3.09 12.51 4.70
CA GLU A 236 3.28 13.97 4.57
C GLU A 236 4.73 14.36 4.23
N ARG A 237 5.67 13.44 4.43
CA ARG A 237 7.10 13.77 4.43
C ARG A 237 7.68 13.72 3.02
N ALA A 238 8.49 14.71 2.66
CA ALA A 238 9.15 14.75 1.36
C ALA A 238 10.08 13.53 1.11
N ASP A 239 10.73 13.01 2.16
CA ASP A 239 11.55 11.79 2.08
C ASP A 239 10.71 10.49 1.92
N GLY A 240 9.45 10.52 2.36
CA GLY A 240 8.45 9.47 2.11
C GLY A 240 7.82 9.54 0.71
N MET A 241 7.74 10.72 0.10
CA MET A 241 7.25 10.88 -1.29
C MET A 241 8.19 10.23 -2.33
N MET A 242 9.46 10.03 -1.97
CA MET A 242 10.44 9.28 -2.76
C MET A 242 10.18 7.77 -2.79
N GLY A 243 9.32 7.26 -1.89
CA GLY A 243 8.88 5.88 -1.89
C GLY A 243 9.60 4.94 -0.92
N VAL A 244 9.48 3.65 -1.19
CA VAL A 244 9.98 2.58 -0.31
C VAL A 244 11.00 1.70 -1.02
N THR A 245 11.88 1.08 -0.23
CA THR A 245 12.88 0.11 -0.65
C THR A 245 12.37 -1.31 -0.47
N CYS A 246 12.96 -2.29 -1.16
CA CYS A 246 12.63 -3.71 -0.92
C CYS A 246 12.93 -4.11 0.53
N PHE A 247 13.97 -3.54 1.15
CA PHE A 247 14.34 -3.75 2.54
C PHE A 247 13.49 -2.97 3.55
N ASP A 248 12.54 -2.14 3.14
CA ASP A 248 11.60 -1.51 4.07
C ASP A 248 10.56 -2.53 4.56
N CYS A 249 10.12 -3.39 3.64
CA CYS A 249 9.30 -4.56 3.92
C CYS A 249 10.18 -5.73 4.36
N HIS A 250 11.16 -6.12 3.53
CA HIS A 250 12.03 -7.27 3.74
C HIS A 250 13.32 -6.88 4.51
N VAL A 251 13.14 -6.34 5.71
CA VAL A 251 14.20 -5.78 6.57
C VAL A 251 15.40 -6.71 6.70
N ASN A 252 16.58 -6.27 6.25
CA ASN A 252 17.81 -7.06 6.23
C ASN A 252 17.61 -8.46 5.59
N GLY A 253 16.83 -8.53 4.51
CA GLY A 253 16.44 -9.77 3.81
C GLY A 253 15.49 -10.68 4.60
N HIS A 254 14.99 -10.25 5.74
CA HIS A 254 14.07 -11.00 6.61
C HIS A 254 12.70 -10.30 6.69
N THR A 255 11.79 -10.82 7.52
CA THR A 255 10.55 -10.12 7.86
C THR A 255 10.68 -9.34 9.17
N LEU A 256 9.82 -8.33 9.32
CA LEU A 256 9.52 -7.66 10.59
C LEU A 256 8.00 -7.69 10.90
N GLY A 257 7.20 -8.40 10.11
CA GLY A 257 5.74 -8.39 10.18
C GLY A 257 5.06 -7.23 9.41
N ALA A 258 5.81 -6.43 8.65
CA ALA A 258 5.26 -5.38 7.78
C ALA A 258 4.20 -5.97 6.84
N ALA A 259 3.07 -5.28 6.66
CA ALA A 259 1.89 -5.85 6.01
C ALA A 259 1.41 -5.01 4.81
N HIS A 260 0.66 -5.64 3.90
CA HIS A 260 0.04 -5.02 2.73
C HIS A 260 -1.35 -5.63 2.48
N LEU A 261 -2.25 -4.95 1.76
CA LEU A 261 -3.30 -5.65 0.99
C LEU A 261 -2.73 -6.19 -0.33
N VAL A 262 -2.92 -7.48 -0.63
CA VAL A 262 -2.36 -8.13 -1.83
C VAL A 262 -2.71 -7.37 -3.12
N GLY A 263 -1.72 -7.08 -3.97
CA GLY A 263 -1.85 -6.07 -5.04
C GLY A 263 -2.42 -6.57 -6.36
N ASP A 264 -2.34 -7.87 -6.62
CA ASP A 264 -2.76 -8.56 -7.85
C ASP A 264 -4.28 -8.69 -7.98
N ILE A 265 -4.98 -8.98 -6.88
CA ILE A 265 -6.44 -9.15 -6.86
C ILE A 265 -7.17 -7.82 -7.12
N ARG A 266 -8.28 -7.89 -7.87
CA ARG A 266 -9.22 -6.79 -8.17
C ARG A 266 -10.67 -7.30 -8.07
N PRO A 267 -11.66 -6.46 -7.72
CA PRO A 267 -11.55 -5.14 -7.07
C PRO A 267 -10.90 -5.21 -5.69
N GLN A 268 -10.68 -4.05 -5.05
CA GLN A 268 -9.95 -3.96 -3.78
C GLN A 268 -10.59 -4.75 -2.63
N GLU A 269 -11.92 -4.87 -2.61
CA GLU A 269 -12.67 -5.57 -1.56
C GLU A 269 -12.20 -7.02 -1.36
N PHE A 270 -11.83 -7.72 -2.43
CA PHE A 270 -11.34 -9.10 -2.37
C PHE A 270 -9.86 -9.24 -2.02
N ARG A 271 -9.09 -8.14 -2.01
CA ARG A 271 -7.67 -8.16 -1.60
C ARG A 271 -7.57 -8.53 -0.13
N ARG A 272 -6.74 -9.51 0.21
CA ARG A 272 -6.52 -9.93 1.60
C ARG A 272 -5.28 -9.26 2.17
N ARG A 273 -5.22 -9.12 3.51
CA ARG A 273 -3.96 -8.79 4.19
C ARG A 273 -2.96 -9.90 3.93
N ILE A 274 -1.75 -9.50 3.54
CA ILE A 274 -0.55 -10.33 3.50
C ILE A 274 0.46 -9.75 4.48
N GLU A 275 1.20 -10.64 5.13
CA GLU A 275 2.42 -10.30 5.86
C GLU A 275 3.62 -10.44 4.92
N THR A 276 4.62 -9.57 5.07
CA THR A 276 5.86 -9.68 4.29
C THR A 276 6.63 -10.93 4.70
N PRO A 277 7.01 -11.83 3.77
CA PRO A 277 7.82 -12.99 4.11
C PRO A 277 9.32 -12.66 4.26
N SER A 278 10.05 -13.57 4.92
CA SER A 278 11.52 -13.60 4.84
C SER A 278 11.97 -13.95 3.42
N LEU A 279 13.02 -13.30 2.91
CA LEU A 279 13.68 -13.68 1.64
C LEU A 279 14.83 -14.67 1.84
N ARG A 280 15.16 -15.01 3.10
CA ARG A 280 16.21 -15.99 3.43
C ARG A 280 15.76 -17.39 3.05
N GLY A 281 16.52 -18.05 2.18
CA GLY A 281 16.20 -19.39 1.67
C GLY A 281 15.39 -19.42 0.36
N VAL A 282 15.20 -18.25 -0.26
CA VAL A 282 14.77 -18.09 -1.67
C VAL A 282 15.99 -18.12 -2.58
#